data_AF-S4YHN4-F1
#
_entry.id   AF-S4YHN4-F1
#
_cell.length_a   1.000
_cell.length_b   1.000
_cell.length_c   1.000
_cell.angle_alpha   90.00
_cell.angle_beta   90.00
_cell.angle_gamma   90.00
#
_symmetry.space_group_name_H-M   'P 1'
#
loop_
_entity.id
_entity.type
_entity.pdbx_description
1 polymer ?
#
loop_
_entity_poly.entity_id
_entity_poly.type
_entity_poly.pdbx_seq_one_letter_code
_entity_poly.pdbx_strand_id
1 'polypeptide(L)'
;MTQSFPLRRDRAAQHVDVPPGGEIVLRGKLVCSTDASVIDAATTTWPAGAPGGASVDSGGLVDFAQGGFHVTSRDPATHEVHAIATGDPAPACALAGVEAPCLPLRLLPLARARLQTAPELTSCLRGGITVEVPDAVIPPVAPAAVPYVQGAAVLVGLGALAAVGWAVRRRRARSPLGQLIGLANRTRAKLKAADPVVAAPLLPAVDAALGALKRRRVDAVSAEGKRVAEVLRRVEMRLDASALEARADREQQAADEMVREIESALEAVDEVGGARRGRA
;
A
#
# COMPACT_ATOMS: atom_id res chain seq x y z
N MET A 1 35.47 -3.16 19.19
CA MET A 1 36.03 -1.92 18.61
C MET A 1 35.02 -1.26 17.69
N THR A 2 34.19 -0.38 18.23
CA THR A 2 33.31 0.49 17.43
C THR A 2 34.16 1.40 16.54
N GLN A 3 33.95 1.35 15.23
CA GLN A 3 34.56 2.31 14.30
C GLN A 3 33.72 3.59 14.29
N SER A 4 34.37 4.75 14.37
CA SER A 4 33.70 6.05 14.34
C SER A 4 34.36 6.98 13.33
N PHE A 5 33.57 7.67 12.52
CA PHE A 5 34.05 8.65 11.56
C PHE A 5 33.03 9.76 11.29
N PRO A 6 33.47 10.98 10.91
CA PRO A 6 32.55 12.06 10.58
C PRO A 6 31.88 11.83 9.22
N LEU A 7 30.60 12.19 9.14
CA LEU A 7 29.87 12.24 7.88
C LEU A 7 30.36 13.43 7.05
N ARG A 8 30.95 13.13 5.89
CA ARG A 8 31.60 14.09 5.01
C ARG A 8 30.61 14.81 4.11
N ARG A 9 30.50 16.13 4.27
CA ARG A 9 29.58 16.98 3.49
C ARG A 9 30.13 17.41 2.12
N ASP A 10 31.41 17.14 1.85
CA ASP A 10 32.07 17.47 0.58
C ASP A 10 31.87 16.40 -0.51
N ARG A 11 31.12 15.34 -0.21
CA ARG A 11 30.86 14.22 -1.12
C ARG A 11 29.36 13.96 -1.22
N ALA A 12 28.91 13.50 -2.39
CA ALA A 12 27.51 13.17 -2.62
C ALA A 12 27.07 11.88 -1.87
N ALA A 13 28.00 10.95 -1.67
CA ALA A 13 27.79 9.73 -0.89
C ALA A 13 29.09 9.30 -0.20
N GLN A 14 28.97 8.62 0.94
CA GLN A 14 30.09 8.06 1.70
C GLN A 14 29.88 6.56 1.93
N HIS A 15 30.80 5.73 1.44
CA HIS A 15 30.77 4.28 1.71
C HIS A 15 30.87 4.01 3.22
N VAL A 16 30.17 2.97 3.66
CA VAL A 16 30.26 2.46 5.03
C VAL A 16 30.55 0.97 4.96
N ASP A 17 31.69 0.57 5.51
CA ASP A 17 32.09 -0.83 5.57
C ASP A 17 31.29 -1.54 6.67
N VAL A 18 30.14 -2.08 6.30
CA VAL A 18 29.25 -2.81 7.19
C VAL A 18 28.55 -3.93 6.40
N PRO A 19 28.60 -5.19 6.88
CA PRO A 19 27.93 -6.28 6.20
C PRO A 19 26.40 -6.17 6.30
N PRO A 20 25.64 -6.82 5.41
CA PRO A 20 24.20 -6.93 5.55
C PRO A 20 23.79 -7.48 6.93
N GLY A 21 22.80 -6.85 7.55
CA GLY A 21 22.39 -7.11 8.93
C GLY A 21 23.17 -6.33 9.99
N GLY A 22 24.29 -5.69 9.63
CA GLY A 22 25.05 -4.83 10.52
C GLY A 22 24.34 -3.50 10.79
N GLU A 23 24.43 -3.03 12.03
CA GLU A 23 23.86 -1.77 12.47
C GLU A 23 24.87 -0.62 12.30
N ILE A 24 24.36 0.57 12.03
CA ILE A 24 25.08 1.84 12.14
C ILE A 24 24.25 2.81 12.97
N VAL A 25 24.95 3.64 13.74
CA VAL A 25 24.34 4.71 14.54
C VAL A 25 24.89 6.04 14.07
N LEU A 26 24.00 6.96 13.67
CA LEU A 26 24.36 8.31 13.31
C LEU A 26 23.97 9.25 14.45
N ARG A 27 24.95 10.00 14.95
CA ARG A 27 24.79 10.90 16.09
C ARG A 27 25.13 12.32 15.72
N GLY A 28 24.33 13.25 16.22
CA GLY A 28 24.61 14.68 16.12
C GLY A 28 23.73 15.38 15.09
N LYS A 29 24.02 16.67 14.91
CA LYS A 29 23.16 17.56 14.16
C LYS A 29 23.93 18.67 13.49
N LEU A 30 23.28 19.25 12.49
CA LEU A 30 23.65 20.49 11.86
C LEU A 30 22.63 21.55 12.22
N VAL A 31 23.09 22.77 12.47
CA VAL A 31 22.22 23.93 12.71
C VAL A 31 22.53 24.96 11.62
N CYS A 32 21.52 25.38 10.86
CA CYS A 32 21.71 26.43 9.87
C CYS A 32 21.66 27.80 10.54
N SER A 33 22.72 28.60 10.39
CA SER A 33 22.81 29.93 11.01
C SER A 33 21.81 30.96 10.47
N THR A 34 21.22 30.71 9.31
CA THR A 34 20.32 31.65 8.62
C THR A 34 18.88 31.53 9.11
N ASP A 35 18.39 30.31 9.33
CA ASP A 35 16.99 30.04 9.67
C ASP A 35 16.83 29.30 11.01
N ALA A 36 17.93 29.02 11.73
CA ALA A 36 17.98 28.24 12.96
C ALA A 36 17.36 26.82 12.85
N SER A 37 17.17 26.29 11.63
CA SER A 37 16.73 24.92 11.43
C SER A 37 17.80 23.92 11.88
N VAL A 38 17.34 22.82 12.46
CA VAL A 38 18.19 21.74 12.95
C VAL A 38 18.01 20.53 12.05
N ILE A 39 19.09 20.01 11.48
CA ILE A 39 19.09 18.87 10.56
C ILE A 39 19.95 17.78 11.16
N ASP A 40 19.36 16.63 11.49
CA ASP A 40 20.11 15.42 11.81
C ASP A 40 20.10 14.45 10.62
N ALA A 41 20.52 13.21 10.83
CA ALA A 41 20.65 12.25 9.75
C ALA A 41 19.30 11.91 9.07
N ALA A 42 18.18 11.90 9.81
CA ALA A 42 16.87 11.45 9.31
C ALA A 42 15.75 12.49 9.45
N THR A 43 15.94 13.55 10.23
CA THR A 43 14.93 14.57 10.52
C THR A 43 15.43 16.00 10.27
N THR A 44 14.49 16.88 9.99
CA THR A 44 14.69 18.33 9.98
C THR A 44 13.67 18.96 10.93
N THR A 45 14.15 19.72 11.91
CA THR A 45 13.33 20.47 12.87
C THR A 45 13.39 21.95 12.54
N TRP A 46 12.21 22.54 12.36
CA TRP A 46 12.03 23.95 12.06
C TRP A 46 11.66 24.74 13.32
N PRO A 47 12.22 25.95 13.52
CA PRO A 47 11.86 26.79 14.66
C PRO A 47 10.50 27.46 14.45
N ALA A 48 9.94 28.02 15.52
CA ALA A 48 8.65 28.72 15.49
C ALA A 48 8.59 29.92 14.51
N GLY A 49 9.75 30.54 14.23
CA GLY A 49 9.86 31.65 13.28
C GLY A 49 9.96 31.24 11.81
N ALA A 50 10.00 29.94 11.49
CA ALA A 50 10.06 29.47 10.12
C ALA A 50 8.70 29.62 9.41
N PRO A 51 8.68 29.75 8.06
CA PRO A 51 7.43 29.66 7.30
C PRO A 51 6.71 28.34 7.59
N GLY A 52 5.47 28.41 8.09
CA GLY A 52 4.70 27.24 8.53
C GLY A 52 4.81 26.91 10.03
N GLY A 53 5.63 27.65 10.79
CA GLY A 53 5.79 27.51 12.23
C GLY A 53 6.68 26.34 12.64
N ALA A 54 6.71 26.06 13.95
CA ALA A 54 7.51 24.99 14.51
C ALA A 54 7.00 23.62 14.03
N SER A 55 7.87 22.83 13.40
CA SER A 55 7.52 21.55 12.80
C SER A 55 8.73 20.62 12.72
N VAL A 56 8.47 19.32 12.51
CA VAL A 56 9.51 18.28 12.34
C VAL A 56 9.16 17.45 11.12
N ASP A 57 10.06 17.45 10.13
CA ASP A 57 9.91 16.72 8.88
C ASP A 57 10.82 15.49 8.86
N SER A 58 10.33 14.40 8.25
CA SER A 58 11.08 13.14 8.09
C SER A 58 12.10 13.16 6.93
N GLY A 59 12.80 14.27 6.75
CA GLY A 59 13.63 14.55 5.57
C GLY A 59 15.04 15.02 5.89
N GLY A 60 15.73 14.36 6.83
CA GLY A 60 17.08 14.73 7.26
C GLY A 60 18.17 14.65 6.19
N LEU A 61 19.43 14.70 6.62
CA LEU A 61 20.57 14.85 5.73
C LEU A 61 20.84 13.62 4.85
N VAL A 62 20.46 12.42 5.28
CA VAL A 62 20.82 11.15 4.62
C VAL A 62 19.61 10.49 3.97
N ASP A 63 19.80 9.96 2.76
CA ASP A 63 18.83 9.07 2.11
C ASP A 63 19.18 7.59 2.38
N PHE A 64 18.72 7.07 3.52
CA PHE A 64 19.02 5.71 3.95
C PHE A 64 18.54 4.66 2.96
N ALA A 65 17.31 4.80 2.45
CA ALA A 65 16.71 3.81 1.56
C ALA A 65 17.50 3.68 0.25
N GLN A 66 17.90 4.81 -0.34
CA GLN A 66 18.70 4.81 -1.57
C GLN A 66 20.16 4.40 -1.34
N GLY A 67 20.62 4.45 -0.08
CA GLY A 67 21.95 4.02 0.38
C GLY A 67 22.09 2.55 0.75
N GLY A 68 20.99 1.78 0.72
CA GLY A 68 20.97 0.37 1.12
C GLY A 68 20.77 0.15 2.63
N PHE A 69 20.21 1.12 3.33
CA PHE A 69 19.94 1.07 4.77
C PHE A 69 18.45 1.14 5.08
N HIS A 70 18.04 0.44 6.13
CA HIS A 70 16.71 0.54 6.72
C HIS A 70 16.80 1.20 8.11
N VAL A 71 16.13 2.34 8.29
CA VAL A 71 16.09 3.04 9.58
C VAL A 71 15.21 2.27 10.55
N THR A 72 15.77 1.83 11.68
CA THR A 72 15.06 1.09 12.73
C THR A 72 14.60 2.00 13.86
N SER A 73 15.35 3.06 14.16
CA SER A 73 15.03 4.02 15.20
C SER A 73 15.51 5.42 14.81
N ARG A 74 14.77 6.44 15.25
CA ARG A 74 15.14 7.85 15.14
C ARG A 74 14.65 8.60 16.37
N ASP A 75 15.53 9.38 16.97
CA ASP A 75 15.19 10.26 18.09
C ASP A 75 15.62 11.70 17.75
N PRO A 76 14.65 12.60 17.45
CA PRO A 76 14.95 13.98 17.10
C PRO A 76 15.38 14.84 18.31
N ALA A 77 15.21 14.37 19.55
CA ALA A 77 15.65 15.09 20.75
C ALA A 77 17.13 14.83 21.04
N THR A 78 17.57 13.57 20.91
CA THR A 78 18.98 13.18 21.07
C THR A 78 19.78 13.26 19.76
N HIS A 79 19.10 13.42 18.62
CA HIS A 79 19.67 13.44 17.27
C HIS A 79 20.44 12.15 16.96
N GLU A 80 19.81 11.03 17.29
CA GLU A 80 20.33 9.68 17.13
C GLU A 80 19.46 8.91 16.14
N VAL A 81 20.11 8.26 15.16
CA VAL A 81 19.44 7.46 14.14
C VAL A 81 20.13 6.11 14.04
N HIS A 82 19.36 5.05 14.21
CA HIS A 82 19.80 3.68 14.04
C HIS A 82 19.34 3.17 12.68
N ALA A 83 20.26 2.59 11.92
CA ALA A 83 19.93 1.98 10.64
C ALA A 83 20.67 0.65 10.47
N ILE A 84 20.03 -0.29 9.78
CA ILE A 84 20.60 -1.60 9.48
C ILE A 84 20.91 -1.68 7.98
N ALA A 85 22.09 -2.18 7.64
CA ALA A 85 22.46 -2.48 6.27
C ALA A 85 21.60 -3.62 5.74
N THR A 86 20.86 -3.38 4.66
CA THR A 86 19.86 -4.35 4.15
C THR A 86 20.49 -5.43 3.27
N GLY A 87 21.56 -5.10 2.54
CA GLY A 87 22.07 -5.90 1.44
C GLY A 87 21.26 -5.76 0.14
N ASP A 88 20.23 -4.91 0.12
CA ASP A 88 19.45 -4.60 -1.08
C ASP A 88 20.21 -3.67 -2.04
N PRO A 89 19.78 -3.56 -3.31
CA PRO A 89 20.37 -2.62 -4.25
C PRO A 89 20.38 -1.18 -3.71
N ALA A 90 21.52 -0.52 -3.77
CA ALA A 90 21.71 0.86 -3.33
C ALA A 90 21.94 1.79 -4.54
N PRO A 91 20.87 2.17 -5.26
CA PRO A 91 20.98 2.91 -6.52
C PRO A 91 21.68 4.27 -6.38
N ALA A 92 21.56 4.98 -5.26
CA ALA A 92 22.30 6.23 -5.07
C ALA A 92 23.80 6.01 -4.90
N CYS A 93 24.23 4.88 -4.33
CA CYS A 93 25.66 4.52 -4.27
C CYS A 93 26.22 4.27 -5.66
N ALA A 94 25.49 3.49 -6.48
CA ALA A 94 25.87 3.22 -7.87
C ALA A 94 25.96 4.51 -8.71
N LEU A 95 24.97 5.41 -8.58
CA LEU A 95 24.99 6.71 -9.26
C LEU A 95 26.14 7.62 -8.81
N ALA A 96 26.56 7.50 -7.55
CA ALA A 96 27.69 8.26 -7.01
C ALA A 96 29.06 7.59 -7.31
N GLY A 97 29.09 6.39 -7.91
CA GLY A 97 30.31 5.62 -8.13
C GLY A 97 30.98 5.16 -6.82
N VAL A 98 30.18 4.91 -5.78
CA VAL A 98 30.64 4.51 -4.43
C VAL A 98 30.15 3.09 -4.13
N GLU A 99 30.96 2.31 -3.43
CA GLU A 99 30.61 0.95 -2.99
C GLU A 99 29.41 0.95 -2.02
N ALA A 100 28.51 -0.02 -2.19
CA ALA A 100 27.34 -0.20 -1.34
C ALA A 100 27.68 -1.08 -0.12
N PRO A 101 27.11 -0.80 1.07
CA PRO A 101 26.17 0.28 1.35
C PRO A 101 26.89 1.64 1.52
N CYS A 102 26.17 2.73 1.31
CA CYS A 102 26.70 4.09 1.44
C CYS A 102 25.67 5.03 2.06
N LEU A 103 26.10 6.23 2.45
CA LEU A 103 25.26 7.30 2.98
C LEU A 103 25.14 8.43 1.93
N PRO A 104 24.11 8.40 1.06
CA PRO A 104 23.85 9.49 0.12
C PRO A 104 23.35 10.73 0.87
N LEU A 105 23.91 11.89 0.53
CA LEU A 105 23.52 13.16 1.14
C LEU A 105 22.41 13.85 0.34
N ARG A 106 21.41 14.35 1.04
CA ARG A 106 20.25 15.07 0.50
C ARG A 106 20.45 16.59 0.43
N LEU A 107 21.70 17.06 0.32
CA LEU A 107 22.02 18.49 0.30
C LEU A 107 21.31 19.25 -0.82
N LEU A 108 21.23 18.68 -2.03
CA LEU A 108 20.56 19.31 -3.17
C LEU A 108 19.04 19.45 -2.96
N PRO A 109 18.28 18.38 -2.61
CA PRO A 109 16.87 18.51 -2.23
C PRO A 109 16.64 19.50 -1.08
N LEU A 110 17.48 19.48 -0.05
CA LEU A 110 17.36 20.39 1.10
C LEU A 110 17.58 21.86 0.73
N ALA A 111 18.53 22.13 -0.17
CA ALA A 111 18.81 23.47 -0.67
C ALA A 111 17.64 23.99 -1.52
N ARG A 112 17.09 23.15 -2.40
CA ARG A 112 15.91 23.48 -3.21
C ARG A 112 14.69 23.80 -2.37
N ALA A 113 14.43 23.02 -1.32
CA ALA A 113 13.33 23.28 -0.38
C ALA A 113 13.47 24.64 0.34
N ARG A 114 14.71 25.13 0.48
CA ARG A 114 15.04 26.42 1.11
C ARG A 114 15.24 27.56 0.11
N LEU A 115 15.04 27.32 -1.19
CA LEU A 115 15.36 28.27 -2.27
C LEU A 115 16.80 28.81 -2.18
N GLN A 116 17.72 27.97 -1.73
CA GLN A 116 19.16 28.24 -1.59
C GLN A 116 19.96 27.44 -2.60
N THR A 117 21.17 27.90 -2.90
CA THR A 117 22.16 27.06 -3.59
C THR A 117 22.78 26.04 -2.60
N ALA A 118 23.29 24.91 -3.11
CA ALA A 118 23.97 23.93 -2.26
C ALA A 118 25.17 24.51 -1.48
N PRO A 119 26.01 25.40 -2.08
CA PRO A 119 27.04 26.11 -1.34
C PRO A 119 26.51 27.02 -0.23
N GLU A 120 25.42 27.76 -0.47
CA GLU A 120 24.78 28.60 0.55
C GLU A 120 24.31 27.76 1.74
N LEU A 121 23.57 26.68 1.47
CA LEU A 121 23.11 25.77 2.53
C LEU A 121 24.31 25.19 3.30
N THR A 122 25.34 24.72 2.59
CA THR A 122 26.53 24.14 3.24
C THR A 122 27.25 25.16 4.12
N SER A 123 27.27 26.42 3.69
CA SER A 123 27.91 27.51 4.41
C SER A 123 27.19 27.89 5.71
N CYS A 124 25.85 27.76 5.75
CA CYS A 124 25.07 28.06 6.96
C CYS A 124 25.10 26.91 7.98
N LEU A 125 25.27 25.66 7.53
CA LEU A 125 25.23 24.48 8.40
C LEU A 125 26.47 24.39 9.30
N ARG A 126 26.27 24.54 10.60
CA ARG A 126 27.26 24.38 11.67
C ARG A 126 27.03 23.08 12.44
N GLY A 127 28.10 22.49 12.96
CA GLY A 127 28.05 21.19 13.66
C GLY A 127 28.52 20.04 12.78
N GLY A 128 28.15 18.82 13.16
CA GLY A 128 28.55 17.60 12.47
C GLY A 128 27.70 16.41 12.88
N ILE A 129 27.71 15.39 12.02
CA ILE A 129 27.12 14.08 12.29
C ILE A 129 28.26 13.06 12.28
N THR A 130 28.32 12.25 13.31
CA THR A 130 29.29 11.15 13.45
C THR A 130 28.57 9.85 13.15
N VAL A 131 29.22 8.99 12.36
CA VAL A 131 28.75 7.62 12.08
C VAL A 131 29.53 6.68 12.98
N GLU A 132 28.82 5.85 13.71
CA GLU A 132 29.34 4.76 14.52
C GLU A 132 28.93 3.44 13.89
N VAL A 133 29.90 2.57 13.65
CA VAL A 133 29.68 1.18 13.25
C VAL A 133 30.05 0.33 14.46
N PRO A 134 29.06 -0.13 15.25
CA PRO A 134 29.32 -1.08 16.32
C PRO A 134 29.97 -2.32 15.73
N ASP A 135 31.01 -2.82 16.38
CA ASP A 135 31.51 -4.14 16.03
C ASP A 135 30.37 -5.14 16.15
N ALA A 136 30.21 -5.98 15.12
CA ALA A 136 29.31 -7.10 15.19
C ALA A 136 29.71 -7.94 16.41
N VAL A 137 28.93 -7.87 17.48
CA VAL A 137 28.91 -8.95 18.47
C VAL A 137 28.37 -10.12 17.67
N ILE A 138 29.26 -10.98 17.19
CA ILE A 138 28.89 -12.29 16.66
C ILE A 138 28.48 -13.08 17.92
N PRO A 139 27.18 -13.24 18.27
CA PRO A 139 26.86 -14.38 19.11
C PRO A 139 27.40 -15.60 18.37
N PRO A 140 28.07 -16.57 19.04
CA PRO A 140 28.51 -17.78 18.38
C PRO A 140 27.27 -18.51 17.85
N VAL A 141 26.88 -18.20 16.61
CA VAL A 141 25.98 -19.03 15.85
C VAL A 141 26.86 -20.22 15.47
N ALA A 142 26.75 -21.30 16.25
CA ALA A 142 27.15 -22.63 15.81
C ALA A 142 26.74 -22.78 14.34
N PRO A 143 27.52 -23.44 13.45
CA PRO A 143 27.26 -23.48 12.02
C PRO A 143 25.85 -24.02 11.75
N ALA A 144 24.89 -23.11 11.74
CA ALA A 144 23.50 -23.33 11.50
C ALA A 144 23.36 -23.02 10.04
N ALA A 145 23.07 -24.07 9.28
CA ALA A 145 22.72 -23.99 7.88
C ALA A 145 21.87 -22.74 7.60
N VAL A 146 22.44 -21.84 6.81
CA VAL A 146 21.77 -20.86 5.94
C VAL A 146 20.35 -20.45 6.37
N PRO A 147 20.16 -19.24 6.95
CA PRO A 147 18.85 -18.79 7.44
C PRO A 147 17.81 -18.55 6.33
N TYR A 148 18.21 -18.53 5.05
CA TYR A 148 17.27 -18.49 3.92
C TYR A 148 16.55 -19.82 3.65
N VAL A 149 16.98 -20.94 4.24
CA VAL A 149 16.31 -22.23 4.04
C VAL A 149 15.13 -22.41 5.01
N GLN A 150 15.10 -21.71 6.15
CA GLN A 150 13.97 -21.80 7.09
C GLN A 150 12.77 -20.95 6.66
N GLY A 151 12.99 -19.76 6.09
CA GLY A 151 11.92 -18.96 5.48
C GLY A 151 11.36 -19.62 4.21
N ALA A 152 12.24 -20.17 3.37
CA ALA A 152 11.83 -20.91 2.18
C ALA A 152 11.13 -22.23 2.52
N ALA A 153 11.53 -22.98 3.55
CA ALA A 153 10.85 -24.22 3.91
C ALA A 153 9.43 -23.99 4.47
N VAL A 154 9.20 -22.90 5.21
CA VAL A 154 7.86 -22.53 5.69
C VAL A 154 6.99 -21.99 4.55
N LEU A 155 7.54 -21.17 3.65
CA LEU A 155 6.79 -20.66 2.49
C LEU A 155 6.56 -21.72 1.41
N VAL A 156 7.49 -22.67 1.20
CA VAL A 156 7.30 -23.83 0.33
C VAL A 156 6.35 -24.83 0.98
N GLY A 157 6.40 -25.01 2.30
CA GLY A 157 5.44 -25.84 3.05
C GLY A 157 4.02 -25.27 3.01
N LEU A 158 3.84 -23.98 3.30
CA LEU A 158 2.56 -23.27 3.18
C LEU A 158 2.11 -23.16 1.72
N GLY A 159 3.02 -22.93 0.79
CA GLY A 159 2.75 -22.88 -0.65
C GLY A 159 2.32 -24.24 -1.18
N ALA A 160 2.95 -25.34 -0.75
CA ALA A 160 2.54 -26.70 -1.10
C ALA A 160 1.21 -27.06 -0.45
N LEU A 161 0.97 -26.71 0.82
CA LEU A 161 -0.32 -26.92 1.48
C LEU A 161 -1.43 -26.05 0.87
N ALA A 162 -1.13 -24.83 0.44
CA ALA A 162 -2.04 -23.96 -0.29
C ALA A 162 -2.30 -24.47 -1.71
N ALA A 163 -1.29 -24.99 -2.40
CA ALA A 163 -1.42 -25.58 -3.74
C ALA A 163 -2.20 -26.90 -3.69
N VAL A 164 -1.96 -27.75 -2.68
CA VAL A 164 -2.74 -28.97 -2.42
C VAL A 164 -4.15 -28.60 -1.97
N GLY A 165 -4.33 -27.63 -1.08
CA GLY A 165 -5.62 -27.11 -0.66
C GLY A 165 -6.41 -26.51 -1.83
N TRP A 166 -5.74 -25.78 -2.71
CA TRP A 166 -6.31 -25.20 -3.93
C TRP A 166 -6.63 -26.28 -4.96
N ALA A 167 -5.76 -27.28 -5.16
CA ALA A 167 -6.02 -28.42 -6.04
C ALA A 167 -7.19 -29.26 -5.53
N VAL A 168 -7.27 -29.53 -4.23
CA VAL A 168 -8.40 -30.22 -3.58
C VAL A 168 -9.66 -29.38 -3.68
N ARG A 169 -9.59 -28.06 -3.44
CA ARG A 169 -10.71 -27.14 -3.61
C ARG A 169 -11.17 -27.07 -5.06
N ARG A 170 -10.26 -27.06 -6.03
CA ARG A 170 -10.56 -27.04 -7.47
C ARG A 170 -11.16 -28.37 -7.93
N ARG A 171 -10.67 -29.50 -7.41
CA ARG A 171 -11.27 -30.83 -7.62
C ARG A 171 -12.66 -30.92 -6.99
N ARG A 172 -12.83 -30.44 -5.75
CA ARG A 172 -14.14 -30.39 -5.08
C ARG A 172 -15.11 -29.44 -5.78
N ALA A 173 -14.66 -28.29 -6.26
CA ALA A 173 -15.48 -27.36 -7.04
C ALA A 173 -15.90 -27.94 -8.40
N ARG A 174 -15.06 -28.79 -9.01
CA ARG A 174 -15.38 -29.51 -10.26
C ARG A 174 -16.27 -30.73 -10.05
N SER A 175 -16.40 -31.24 -8.82
CA SER A 175 -17.31 -32.35 -8.51
C SER A 175 -18.78 -31.94 -8.72
N PRO A 176 -19.68 -32.87 -9.08
CA PRO A 176 -21.10 -32.57 -9.32
C PRO A 176 -21.77 -31.91 -8.11
N LEU A 177 -21.42 -32.34 -6.89
CA LEU A 177 -21.87 -31.73 -5.65
C LEU A 177 -21.34 -30.30 -5.47
N GLY A 178 -20.06 -30.06 -5.79
CA GLY A 178 -19.44 -28.74 -5.71
C GLY A 178 -20.02 -27.74 -6.71
N GLN A 179 -20.35 -28.20 -7.92
CA GLN A 179 -21.03 -27.37 -8.93
C GLN A 179 -22.43 -26.96 -8.48
N LEU A 180 -23.17 -27.89 -7.86
CA LEU A 180 -24.53 -27.64 -7.37
C LEU A 180 -24.52 -26.72 -6.12
N ILE A 181 -23.58 -26.94 -5.19
CA ILE A 181 -23.35 -26.00 -4.07
C ILE A 181 -22.91 -24.63 -4.58
N GLY A 182 -22.08 -24.57 -5.62
CA GLY A 182 -21.65 -23.32 -6.25
C GLY A 182 -22.83 -22.56 -6.86
N LEU A 183 -23.71 -23.28 -7.58
CA LEU A 183 -24.95 -22.73 -8.13
C LEU A 183 -25.84 -22.14 -7.04
N ALA A 184 -26.12 -22.92 -5.98
CA ALA A 184 -26.94 -22.46 -4.86
C ALA A 184 -26.36 -21.23 -4.14
N ASN A 185 -25.03 -21.16 -3.96
CA ASN A 185 -24.38 -19.98 -3.38
C ASN A 185 -24.50 -18.74 -4.28
N ARG A 186 -24.38 -18.89 -5.61
CA ARG A 186 -24.57 -17.77 -6.55
C ARG A 186 -25.99 -17.27 -6.54
N THR A 187 -26.98 -18.18 -6.59
CA THR A 187 -28.40 -17.81 -6.49
C THR A 187 -28.69 -17.09 -5.17
N ARG A 188 -28.14 -17.56 -4.04
CA ARG A 188 -28.25 -16.89 -2.73
C ARG A 188 -27.65 -15.48 -2.76
N ALA A 189 -26.46 -15.33 -3.34
CA ALA A 189 -25.79 -14.03 -3.43
C ALA A 189 -26.60 -13.04 -4.29
N LYS A 190 -27.11 -13.49 -5.44
CA LYS A 190 -27.99 -12.70 -6.32
C LYS A 190 -29.30 -12.32 -5.62
N LEU A 191 -29.92 -13.23 -4.87
CA LEU A 191 -31.11 -12.94 -4.08
C LEU A 191 -30.86 -11.92 -2.98
N LYS A 192 -29.70 -11.97 -2.30
CA LYS A 192 -29.34 -10.95 -1.28
C LYS A 192 -29.09 -9.56 -1.85
N ALA A 193 -28.68 -9.49 -3.12
CA ALA A 193 -28.46 -8.24 -3.82
C ALA A 193 -29.71 -7.75 -4.58
N ALA A 194 -30.75 -8.57 -4.67
CA ALA A 194 -32.02 -8.22 -5.31
C ALA A 194 -32.92 -7.41 -4.36
N ASP A 195 -34.02 -6.91 -4.91
CA ASP A 195 -35.05 -6.20 -4.17
C ASP A 195 -35.56 -7.04 -2.97
N PRO A 196 -35.69 -6.44 -1.76
CA PRO A 196 -36.17 -7.15 -0.57
C PRO A 196 -37.52 -7.86 -0.76
N VAL A 197 -38.41 -7.36 -1.62
CA VAL A 197 -39.71 -7.97 -1.93
C VAL A 197 -39.55 -9.31 -2.62
N VAL A 198 -38.57 -9.45 -3.51
CA VAL A 198 -38.26 -10.70 -4.23
C VAL A 198 -37.42 -11.63 -3.34
N ALA A 199 -36.52 -11.07 -2.54
CA ALA A 199 -35.59 -11.81 -1.71
C ALA A 199 -36.28 -12.51 -0.52
N ALA A 200 -37.22 -11.84 0.15
CA ALA A 200 -37.85 -12.30 1.39
C ALA A 200 -38.50 -13.70 1.29
N PRO A 201 -39.31 -14.04 0.26
CA PRO A 201 -39.94 -15.37 0.17
C PRO A 201 -38.98 -16.47 -0.29
N LEU A 202 -37.92 -16.13 -1.05
CA LEU A 202 -37.06 -17.11 -1.71
C LEU A 202 -35.81 -17.48 -0.89
N LEU A 203 -35.27 -16.52 -0.13
CA LEU A 203 -34.04 -16.72 0.64
C LEU A 203 -34.12 -17.90 1.63
N PRO A 204 -35.20 -18.09 2.43
CA PRO A 204 -35.28 -19.22 3.36
C PRO A 204 -35.24 -20.58 2.64
N ALA A 205 -35.90 -20.68 1.48
CA ALA A 205 -35.92 -21.91 0.69
C ALA A 205 -34.55 -22.24 0.08
N VAL A 206 -33.84 -21.23 -0.43
CA VAL A 206 -32.48 -21.41 -0.96
C VAL A 206 -31.49 -21.76 0.17
N ASP A 207 -31.63 -21.16 1.36
CA ASP A 207 -30.79 -21.46 2.52
C ASP A 207 -31.02 -22.89 3.04
N ALA A 208 -32.28 -23.35 3.09
CA ALA A 208 -32.61 -24.72 3.43
C ALA A 208 -32.04 -25.72 2.42
N ALA A 209 -32.17 -25.46 1.11
CA ALA A 209 -31.58 -26.28 0.06
C ALA A 209 -30.05 -26.34 0.17
N LEU A 210 -29.41 -25.20 0.42
CA LEU A 210 -27.96 -25.11 0.62
C LEU A 210 -27.49 -25.86 1.86
N GLY A 211 -28.26 -25.83 2.94
CA GLY A 211 -28.04 -26.61 4.15
C GLY A 211 -28.12 -28.13 3.90
N ALA A 212 -29.13 -28.58 3.16
CA ALA A 212 -29.30 -29.98 2.78
C ALA A 212 -28.14 -30.50 1.91
N LEU A 213 -27.68 -29.70 0.96
CA LEU A 213 -26.55 -30.01 0.08
C LEU A 213 -25.21 -30.08 0.84
N LYS A 214 -24.96 -29.13 1.76
CA LYS A 214 -23.75 -29.14 2.61
C LYS A 214 -23.69 -30.35 3.53
N ARG A 215 -24.83 -30.79 4.05
CA ARG A 215 -24.96 -31.99 4.89
C ARG A 215 -25.00 -33.29 4.08
N ARG A 216 -24.80 -33.25 2.76
CA ARG A 216 -24.85 -34.40 1.83
C ARG A 216 -26.17 -35.19 1.91
N ARG A 217 -27.29 -34.54 2.23
CA ARG A 217 -28.62 -35.19 2.30
C ARG A 217 -29.25 -35.42 0.93
N VAL A 218 -28.76 -34.73 -0.09
CA VAL A 218 -29.17 -34.88 -1.49
C VAL A 218 -27.91 -35.13 -2.32
N ASP A 219 -27.89 -36.25 -3.04
CA ASP A 219 -26.82 -36.54 -3.99
C ASP A 219 -27.01 -35.70 -5.26
N ALA A 220 -25.95 -35.03 -5.72
CA ALA A 220 -26.00 -34.18 -6.90
C ALA A 220 -26.16 -34.97 -8.21
N VAL A 221 -25.80 -36.25 -8.21
CA VAL A 221 -25.95 -37.11 -9.41
C VAL A 221 -27.35 -37.73 -9.49
N SER A 222 -28.10 -37.74 -8.38
CA SER A 222 -29.45 -38.32 -8.32
C SER A 222 -30.47 -37.50 -9.12
N ALA A 223 -31.62 -38.12 -9.42
CA ALA A 223 -32.74 -37.45 -10.07
C ALA A 223 -33.25 -36.25 -9.25
N GLU A 224 -33.15 -36.30 -7.93
CA GLU A 224 -33.50 -35.21 -7.02
C GLU A 224 -32.50 -34.07 -7.09
N GLY A 225 -31.19 -34.36 -7.08
CA GLY A 225 -30.14 -33.37 -7.27
C GLY A 225 -30.25 -32.63 -8.60
N LYS A 226 -30.55 -33.36 -9.70
CA LYS A 226 -30.79 -32.76 -11.02
C LYS A 226 -32.02 -31.84 -11.03
N ARG A 227 -33.10 -32.22 -10.35
CA ARG A 227 -34.30 -31.37 -10.21
C ARG A 227 -34.01 -30.08 -9.44
N VAL A 228 -33.28 -30.17 -8.33
CA VAL A 228 -32.87 -28.99 -7.54
C VAL A 228 -31.95 -28.07 -8.36
N ALA A 229 -30.99 -28.63 -9.10
CA ALA A 229 -30.11 -27.86 -9.96
C ALA A 229 -30.90 -27.11 -11.05
N GLU A 230 -31.89 -27.75 -11.66
CA GLU A 230 -32.71 -27.14 -12.70
C GLU A 230 -33.57 -25.98 -12.17
N VAL A 231 -34.19 -26.15 -11.00
CA VAL A 231 -34.95 -25.08 -10.36
C VAL A 231 -34.03 -23.90 -10.00
N LEU A 232 -32.85 -24.15 -9.44
CA LEU A 232 -31.88 -23.10 -9.11
C LEU A 232 -31.39 -22.34 -10.35
N ARG A 233 -31.17 -23.02 -11.48
CA ARG A 233 -30.82 -22.37 -12.76
C ARG A 233 -31.95 -21.48 -13.26
N ARG A 234 -33.20 -21.95 -13.19
CA ARG A 234 -34.36 -21.16 -13.62
C ARG A 234 -34.52 -19.89 -12.77
N VAL A 235 -34.31 -20.01 -11.46
CA VAL A 235 -34.34 -18.85 -10.55
C VAL A 235 -33.19 -17.89 -10.87
N GLU A 236 -31.97 -18.40 -11.10
CA GLU A 236 -30.83 -17.57 -11.48
C GLU A 236 -31.07 -16.80 -12.79
N MET A 237 -31.59 -17.46 -13.84
CA MET A 237 -31.92 -16.80 -15.11
C MET A 237 -32.95 -15.69 -14.94
N ARG A 238 -33.98 -15.90 -14.10
CA ARG A 238 -34.99 -14.87 -13.84
C ARG A 238 -34.41 -13.68 -13.07
N LEU A 239 -33.53 -13.93 -12.10
CA LEU A 239 -32.85 -12.86 -11.37
C LEU A 239 -31.93 -12.04 -12.29
N ASP A 240 -31.22 -12.70 -13.20
CA ASP A 240 -30.36 -12.01 -14.17
C ASP A 240 -31.17 -11.14 -15.14
N ALA A 241 -32.30 -11.65 -15.63
CA ALA A 241 -33.22 -10.86 -16.46
C ALA A 241 -33.73 -9.61 -15.71
N SER A 242 -34.22 -9.79 -14.47
CA SER A 242 -34.70 -8.66 -13.66
C SER A 242 -33.62 -7.62 -13.34
N ALA A 243 -32.36 -8.07 -13.18
CA ALA A 243 -31.25 -7.18 -12.90
C ALA A 243 -30.83 -6.36 -14.14
N LEU A 244 -31.00 -6.92 -15.34
CA LEU A 244 -30.77 -6.21 -16.60
C LEU A 244 -31.87 -5.17 -16.85
N GLU A 245 -33.13 -5.54 -16.64
CA GLU A 245 -34.26 -4.61 -16.73
C GLU A 245 -34.08 -3.43 -15.75
N ALA A 246 -33.78 -3.71 -14.48
CA ALA A 246 -33.54 -2.66 -13.49
C ALA A 246 -32.28 -1.80 -13.75
N ARG A 247 -31.37 -2.23 -14.62
CA ARG A 247 -30.25 -1.38 -15.07
C ARG A 247 -30.70 -0.49 -16.23
N ALA A 248 -31.41 -1.06 -17.20
CA ALA A 248 -31.95 -0.29 -18.32
C ALA A 248 -32.87 0.84 -17.83
N ASP A 249 -33.75 0.56 -16.86
CA ASP A 249 -34.64 1.58 -16.28
C ASP A 249 -33.87 2.71 -15.60
N ARG A 250 -32.77 2.39 -14.90
CA ARG A 250 -31.92 3.41 -14.24
C ARG A 250 -31.14 4.25 -15.24
N GLU A 251 -30.66 3.64 -16.32
CA GLU A 251 -29.97 4.37 -17.40
C GLU A 251 -30.95 5.31 -18.12
N GLN A 252 -32.19 4.89 -18.35
CA GLN A 252 -33.24 5.76 -18.90
C GLN A 252 -33.57 6.93 -17.97
N GLN A 253 -33.75 6.68 -16.67
CA GLN A 253 -34.01 7.75 -15.69
C GLN A 253 -32.86 8.77 -15.64
N ALA A 254 -31.61 8.30 -15.67
CA ALA A 254 -30.44 9.18 -15.71
C ALA A 254 -30.39 10.00 -17.01
N ALA A 255 -30.76 9.41 -18.15
CA ALA A 255 -30.85 10.13 -19.41
C ALA A 255 -31.94 11.23 -19.37
N ASP A 256 -33.12 10.92 -18.85
CA ASP A 256 -34.22 11.88 -18.71
C ASP A 256 -33.87 13.03 -17.75
N GLU A 257 -33.13 12.73 -16.67
CA GLU A 257 -32.64 13.75 -15.75
C GLU A 257 -31.64 14.71 -16.42
N MET A 258 -30.68 14.17 -17.20
CA MET A 258 -29.74 15.00 -17.95
C MET A 258 -30.45 15.89 -19.00
N VAL A 259 -31.50 15.38 -19.65
CA VAL A 259 -32.31 16.19 -20.58
C VAL A 259 -32.96 17.37 -19.85
N ARG A 260 -33.55 17.13 -18.68
CA ARG A 260 -34.17 18.20 -17.87
C ARG A 260 -33.16 19.23 -17.39
N GLU A 261 -31.95 18.83 -17.01
CA GLU A 261 -30.89 19.77 -16.63
C GLU A 261 -30.48 20.67 -17.80
N ILE A 262 -30.37 20.11 -19.01
CA ILE A 262 -30.06 20.87 -20.23
C ILE A 262 -31.20 21.85 -20.56
N GLU A 263 -32.45 21.40 -20.52
CA GLU A 263 -33.62 22.26 -20.75
C GLU A 263 -33.66 23.43 -19.75
N SER A 264 -33.41 23.14 -18.47
CA SER A 264 -33.36 24.17 -17.41
C SER A 264 -32.22 25.17 -17.64
N ALA A 265 -31.05 24.69 -18.09
CA ALA A 265 -29.91 25.57 -18.41
C ALA A 265 -30.19 26.45 -19.63
N LEU A 266 -30.89 25.93 -20.64
CA LEU A 266 -31.29 26.70 -21.83
C LEU A 266 -32.33 27.77 -21.49
N GLU A 267 -33.31 27.46 -20.64
CA GLU A 267 -34.30 28.43 -20.17
C GLU A 267 -33.64 29.58 -19.40
N ALA A 268 -32.67 29.28 -18.52
CA ALA A 268 -31.91 30.30 -17.80
C ALA A 268 -31.10 31.21 -18.74
N VAL A 269 -30.56 30.68 -19.84
CA VAL A 269 -29.86 31.48 -20.86
C VAL A 269 -30.83 32.39 -21.63
N ASP A 270 -32.01 31.89 -21.97
CA ASP A 270 -33.03 32.69 -22.67
C ASP A 270 -33.58 33.82 -21.78
N GLU A 271 -33.80 33.57 -20.48
CA GLU A 271 -34.23 34.60 -19.52
C GLU A 271 -33.21 35.75 -19.42
N VAL A 272 -31.91 35.43 -19.37
CA VAL A 272 -30.84 36.44 -19.39
C VAL A 272 -30.79 37.20 -20.73
N GLY A 273 -31.03 36.50 -21.85
CA GLY A 273 -31.12 37.11 -23.18
C GLY A 273 -32.29 38.08 -23.33
N GLY A 274 -33.46 37.71 -22.79
CA GLY A 274 -34.66 38.53 -22.75
C GLY A 274 -34.48 39.77 -21.86
N ALA A 275 -33.91 39.60 -20.67
CA ALA A 275 -33.60 40.70 -19.74
C ALA A 275 -32.64 41.73 -20.35
N ARG A 276 -31.73 41.30 -21.24
CA ARG A 276 -30.79 42.17 -21.93
C ARG A 276 -31.42 42.97 -23.08
N ARG A 277 -32.47 42.44 -23.73
CA ARG A 277 -33.22 43.15 -24.79
C ARG A 277 -34.25 44.14 -24.24
N GLY A 278 -34.81 43.92 -23.06
CA GLY A 278 -35.76 44.84 -22.42
C GLY A 278 -35.14 46.08 -21.76
N ARG A 279 -33.81 46.20 -21.74
CA ARG A 279 -33.04 47.33 -21.17
C ARG A 279 -32.43 48.27 -22.22
N ALA A 280 -32.63 48.00 -23.50
CA ALA A 280 -32.26 48.87 -24.62
C ALA A 280 -33.50 49.61 -25.12
#